data_AF-A0A538GGQ2-F1
#
_entry.id   AF-A0A538GGQ2-F1
#
_cell.length_a   1.000
_cell.length_b   1.000
_cell.length_c   1.000
_cell.angle_alpha   90.00
_cell.angle_beta   90.00
_cell.angle_gamma   90.00
#
_symmetry.space_group_name_H-M   'P 1'
#
loop_
_entity.id
_entity.type
_entity.pdbx_description
1 polymer ?
#
loop_
_entity_poly.entity_id
_entity_poly.type
_entity_poly.pdbx_seq_one_letter_code
_entity_poly.pdbx_strand_id
1 'polypeptide(L)' 'MLSSASTPRGPDIWAQVDFACDEESALTVDDVLSRRTTLAVRGLASGHVSEAVRHRLGARSLADTPSSERTTLG' A
#
# COMPACT_ATOMS: atom_id res chain seq x y z
N MET A 1 -34.17 -10.65 -16.59
CA MET A 1 -34.16 -10.15 -15.20
C MET A 1 -32.73 -10.21 -14.68
N LEU A 2 -31.98 -9.11 -14.79
CA LEU A 2 -30.64 -9.02 -14.24
C LEU A 2 -30.75 -8.48 -12.81
N SER A 3 -30.57 -9.34 -11.81
CA SER A 3 -30.28 -8.90 -10.44
C SER A 3 -29.66 -10.02 -9.63
N SER A 4 -28.34 -9.94 -9.51
CA SER A 4 -27.67 -10.07 -8.22
C SER A 4 -26.31 -9.43 -8.43
N ALA A 5 -26.28 -8.10 -8.34
CA ALA A 5 -25.04 -7.37 -8.18
C ALA A 5 -24.32 -8.03 -7.00
N SER A 6 -23.23 -8.72 -7.31
CA SER A 6 -22.36 -9.40 -6.38
C SER A 6 -22.08 -8.47 -5.21
N THR A 7 -22.61 -8.77 -4.03
CA THR A 7 -22.23 -8.05 -2.83
C THR A 7 -20.72 -8.21 -2.69
N PRO A 8 -19.92 -7.13 -2.77
CA PRO A 8 -18.49 -7.27 -2.59
C PRO A 8 -18.30 -7.76 -1.15
N ARG A 9 -17.77 -8.98 -0.98
CA ARG A 9 -17.06 -9.30 0.26
C ARG A 9 -16.08 -8.15 0.43
N GLY A 10 -16.22 -7.40 1.53
CA GLY A 10 -15.48 -6.17 1.74
C GLY A 10 -14.02 -6.37 1.34
N PRO A 11 -13.41 -5.43 0.59
CA PRO A 11 -12.10 -5.64 0.00
C PRO A 11 -11.10 -6.00 1.09
N ASP A 12 -10.25 -6.98 0.81
CA ASP A 12 -9.14 -7.32 1.70
C ASP A 12 -8.30 -6.06 1.89
N ILE A 13 -8.29 -5.54 3.11
CA ILE A 13 -7.63 -4.28 3.46
C ILE A 13 -6.15 -4.34 3.07
N TRP A 14 -5.51 -5.51 3.20
CA TRP A 14 -4.11 -5.67 2.83
C TRP A 14 -3.91 -5.70 1.33
N ALA A 15 -4.83 -6.29 0.56
CA ALA A 15 -4.78 -6.21 -0.89
C ALA A 15 -4.94 -4.75 -1.39
N GLN A 16 -5.75 -3.94 -0.72
CA GLN A 16 -5.86 -2.50 -1.03
C GLN A 16 -4.59 -1.73 -0.68
N VAL A 17 -3.96 -2.05 0.45
CA VAL A 17 -2.67 -1.45 0.85
C VAL A 17 -1.58 -1.81 -0.16
N ASP A 18 -1.49 -3.08 -0.54
CA ASP A 18 -0.48 -3.55 -1.49
C ASP A 18 -0.73 -2.91 -2.87
N PHE A 19 -1.97 -2.86 -3.35
CA PHE A 19 -2.30 -2.16 -4.60
C PHE A 19 -1.97 -0.66 -4.56
N ALA A 20 -2.26 0.01 -3.44
CA ALA A 20 -1.94 1.43 -3.27
C ALA A 20 -0.42 1.69 -3.28
N CYS A 21 0.38 0.76 -2.75
CA CYS A 21 1.83 0.84 -2.79
C CYS A 21 2.37 0.57 -4.20
N ASP A 22 1.81 -0.44 -4.87
CA ASP A 22 2.39 -1.02 -6.09
C ASP A 22 1.97 -0.23 -7.33
N GLU A 23 0.69 0.06 -7.47
CA GLU A 23 0.13 0.63 -8.70
C GLU A 23 -0.24 2.10 -8.60
N GLU A 24 -0.39 2.61 -7.37
CA GLU A 24 -0.76 4.00 -7.13
C GLU A 24 0.41 4.84 -6.57
N SER A 25 1.58 4.23 -6.39
CA SER A 25 2.81 4.84 -5.90
C SER A 25 2.61 5.66 -4.62
N ALA A 26 1.83 5.15 -3.67
CA ALA A 26 1.67 5.81 -2.38
C ALA A 26 3.00 5.83 -1.62
N LEU A 27 3.54 7.03 -1.35
CA LEU A 27 4.88 7.20 -0.78
C LEU A 27 4.90 7.32 0.75
N THR A 28 3.73 7.49 1.37
CA THR A 28 3.63 7.74 2.81
C THR A 28 2.52 6.94 3.45
N VAL A 29 2.70 6.62 4.74
CA VAL A 29 1.69 5.92 5.55
C VAL A 29 0.37 6.68 5.57
N ASP A 30 0.39 8.01 5.69
CA ASP A 30 -0.82 8.83 5.67
C ASP A 30 -1.55 8.76 4.32
N ASP A 31 -0.82 8.78 3.19
CA ASP A 31 -1.43 8.68 1.86
C ASP A 31 -2.16 7.34 1.68
N VAL A 32 -1.52 6.23 2.09
CA VAL A 32 -2.11 4.89 2.08
C VAL A 32 -3.35 4.83 2.97
N LEU A 33 -3.24 5.24 4.24
CA LEU A 33 -4.30 5.06 5.25
C LEU A 33 -5.48 6.02 5.06
N SER A 34 -5.24 7.23 4.53
CA SER A 34 -6.26 8.25 4.38
C SER A 34 -6.87 8.24 2.98
N ARG A 35 -6.05 8.44 1.94
CA ARG A 35 -6.55 8.74 0.58
C ARG A 35 -6.88 7.47 -0.21
N ARG A 36 -6.08 6.41 -0.07
CA ARG A 36 -6.21 5.18 -0.88
C ARG A 36 -7.10 4.11 -0.25
N THR A 37 -7.10 4.02 1.09
CA THR A 37 -7.85 2.96 1.81
C THR A 37 -8.94 3.49 2.74
N THR A 38 -8.97 4.79 3.04
CA THR A 38 -9.91 5.45 3.98
C THR A 38 -9.93 4.89 5.41
N LEU A 39 -8.94 4.05 5.78
CA LEU A 39 -8.84 3.46 7.11
C LEU A 39 -8.74 4.52 8.21
N ALA A 40 -7.98 5.59 7.97
CA ALA A 40 -7.84 6.70 8.91
C ALA A 40 -9.18 7.42 9.13
N VAL A 41 -9.91 7.70 8.04
CA VAL A 41 -11.22 8.36 8.08
C VAL A 41 -12.25 7.53 8.85
N ARG A 42 -12.14 6.21 8.79
CA ARG A 42 -13.02 5.25 9.48
C ARG A 42 -12.57 4.91 10.90
N GLY A 43 -11.47 5.49 11.38
CA GLY A 43 -10.92 5.18 12.70
C GLY A 43 -10.30 3.78 12.82
N LEU A 44 -9.92 3.16 11.69
CA LEU A 44 -9.34 1.81 11.62
C LEU A 44 -7.80 1.81 11.55
N ALA A 45 -7.19 3.00 11.46
CA ALA A 45 -5.74 3.20 11.44
C ALA A 45 -5.11 3.09 12.84
N SER A 46 -5.17 1.91 13.46
CA SER A 46 -4.48 1.66 14.73
C SER A 46 -2.96 1.79 14.58
N GLY A 47 -2.23 2.00 15.69
CA GLY A 47 -0.77 2.08 15.67
C GLY A 47 -0.10 0.84 15.04
N HIS A 48 -0.66 -0.35 15.27
CA HIS A 48 -0.19 -1.60 14.65
C HIS A 48 -0.41 -1.61 13.13
N VAL A 49 -1.54 -1.10 12.64
CA VAL A 49 -1.83 -0.99 11.20
C VAL A 49 -0.85 0.01 10.55
N SER A 50 -0.63 1.16 11.18
CA SER A 50 0.30 2.18 10.68
C SER A 50 1.73 1.67 10.60
N GLU A 51 2.17 0.87 11.57
CA GLU A 51 3.52 0.29 11.56
C GLU A 51 3.68 -0.80 10.49
N ALA A 52 2.66 -1.64 10.31
CA ALA A 52 2.66 -2.65 9.26
C ALA A 52 2.64 -2.04 7.84
N VAL A 53 2.01 -0.87 7.65
CA VAL A 53 2.10 -0.11 6.39
C VAL A 53 3.48 0.53 6.23
N ARG A 54 4.04 1.14 7.29
CA ARG A 54 5.40 1.71 7.28
C ARG A 54 6.44 0.67 6.86
N HIS A 55 6.37 -0.54 7.43
CA HIS A 55 7.29 -1.62 7.11
C HIS A 55 7.24 -2.00 5.62
N ARG A 56 6.03 -2.10 5.03
CA ARG A 56 5.86 -2.40 3.59
C ARG A 56 6.46 -1.31 2.69
N LEU A 57 6.20 -0.05 3.01
CA LEU A 57 6.78 1.08 2.27
C LEU A 57 8.31 1.11 2.36
N GLY A 58 8.86 0.88 3.56
CA GLY A 58 10.31 0.80 3.77
C GLY A 58 10.95 -0.36 3.00
N ALA A 59 10.36 -1.55 3.06
CA ALA A 59 10.83 -2.71 2.31
C ALA A 59 10.82 -2.46 0.79
N ARG A 60 9.82 -1.73 0.28
CA ARG A 60 9.70 -1.39 -1.14
C ARG A 60 10.71 -0.32 -1.58
N SER A 61 10.92 0.71 -0.77
CA SER A 61 11.97 1.71 -1.03
C SER A 61 13.38 1.08 -1.10
N LEU A 62 13.63 0.04 -0.32
CA LEU A 62 14.88 -0.71 -0.37
C LEU A 62 14.98 -1.57 -1.64
N ALA A 63 13.87 -2.13 -2.12
CA ALA A 63 13.81 -2.89 -3.36
C ALA A 63 13.94 -2.02 -4.63
N ASP A 64 13.38 -0.81 -4.60
CA ASP A 64 13.44 0.18 -5.69
C ASP A 64 14.75 0.95 -5.76
N THR A 65 15.67 0.77 -4.79
CA THR A 65 17.00 1.38 -4.86
C THR A 65 17.73 0.77 -6.07
N PRO A 66 17.93 1.50 -7.18
CA PRO A 66 18.67 0.95 -8.30
C PRO A 66 20.08 0.66 -7.80
N SER A 67 20.59 -0.53 -8.11
CA SER A 67 21.98 -0.94 -7.92
C SER A 67 22.89 -0.05 -8.76
N SER A 68 22.99 1.23 -8.39
CA SER A 68 24.01 2.14 -8.85
C SER A 68 25.33 1.55 -8.37
N GLU A 69 26.29 1.42 -9.29
CA GLU A 69 27.65 0.93 -9.05
C GLU A 69 27.88 -0.58 -9.27
N ARG A 70 27.88 -1.01 -10.54
CA ARG A 70 28.72 -2.14 -11.00
C ARG A 70 29.30 -1.95 -12.41
N THR A 71 29.66 -0.71 -12.76
CA THR A 71 30.44 -0.43 -13.99
C THR A 71 31.52 0.62 -13.74
N THR A 72 32.56 0.24 -13.02
CA THR A 72 33.92 0.77 -13.22
C THR A 72 34.76 -0.38 -13.75
N LEU A 73 34.58 -0.67 -15.04
CA LEU A 73 35.45 -1.58 -15.76
C LEU A 73 36.64 -0.75 -16.25
N GLY A 74 37.77 -0.92 -15.55
CA GLY A 74 39.10 -0.58 -16.06
C GLY A 74 39.65 -1.71 -16.93
#